data_AF-A0A7X9HJS5-F1
#
_entry.id   AF-A0A7X9HJS5-F1
#
_cell.length_a   1.000
_cell.length_b   1.000
_cell.length_c   1.000
_cell.angle_alpha   90.00
_cell.angle_beta   90.00
_cell.angle_gamma   90.00
#
_symmetry.space_group_name_H-M   'P 1'
#
loop_
_entity.id
_entity.type
_entity.pdbx_description
1 polymer ?
#
loop_
_entity_poly.entity_id
_entity_poly.type
_entity_poly.pdbx_seq_one_letter_code
_entity_poly.pdbx_strand_id
1 'polypeptide(L)'
;MNLWEEIKESFRRGSSLTRIIYINLGVFIVVRLGYTLYALFSGNLLGGPAIRQSFDHNVMEYLMLPANPTTLLFRPWTLITYMFLHFDFLHILFNLLWLYWFGRVFLMYYDQKKLLTVYLLGGLAGAFLFVLSYS
;
A
#
# COMPACT_ATOMS: atom_id res chain seq x y z
N MET A 1 -1.54 -16.98 25.97
CA MET A 1 -2.08 -16.49 24.69
C MET A 1 -0.91 -16.42 23.72
N ASN A 2 -1.07 -16.96 22.53
CA ASN A 2 0.01 -16.93 21.53
C ASN A 2 -0.05 -15.63 20.73
N LEU A 3 1.09 -15.12 20.27
CA LEU A 3 1.17 -13.88 19.45
C LEU A 3 0.22 -13.90 18.25
N TRP A 4 0.04 -15.07 17.63
CA TRP A 4 -0.90 -15.26 16.53
C TRP A 4 -2.37 -15.00 16.92
N GLU A 5 -2.76 -15.41 18.13
CA GLU A 5 -4.11 -15.22 18.64
C GLU A 5 -4.38 -13.74 18.95
N GLU A 6 -3.40 -13.04 19.52
CA GLU A 6 -3.48 -11.60 19.80
C GLU A 6 -3.61 -10.77 18.52
N ILE A 7 -2.82 -11.07 17.48
CA ILE A 7 -2.92 -10.39 16.18
C ILE A 7 -4.30 -10.65 15.56
N LYS A 8 -4.77 -11.89 15.58
CA LYS A 8 -6.07 -12.27 15.02
C LYS A 8 -7.22 -11.61 15.77
N GLU A 9 -7.14 -11.54 17.09
CA GLU A 9 -8.12 -10.90 17.93
C GLU A 9 -8.13 -9.37 17.75
N SER A 10 -6.95 -8.75 17.69
CA SER A 10 -6.75 -7.34 17.37
C SER A 10 -7.35 -6.98 16.00
N PHE A 11 -7.16 -7.81 14.97
CA PHE A 11 -7.77 -7.57 13.66
C PHE A 11 -9.30 -7.73 13.69
N ARG A 12 -9.80 -8.74 14.42
CA ARG A 12 -11.25 -9.04 14.48
C ARG A 12 -12.02 -7.99 15.28
N ARG A 13 -11.49 -7.60 16.44
CA ARG A 13 -12.08 -6.60 17.34
C ARG A 13 -11.66 -5.16 17.01
N GLY A 14 -10.61 -5.00 16.22
CA GLY A 14 -10.06 -3.71 15.83
C GLY A 14 -10.97 -2.90 14.94
N SER A 15 -10.79 -1.58 15.02
CA SER A 15 -11.50 -0.62 14.18
C SER A 15 -11.11 -0.73 12.70
N SER A 16 -11.91 -0.15 11.80
CA SER A 16 -11.54 -0.07 10.38
C SER A 16 -10.16 0.58 10.17
N LEU A 17 -9.76 1.53 11.03
CA LEU A 17 -8.40 2.09 11.04
C LEU A 17 -7.33 1.02 11.23
N THR A 18 -7.49 0.20 12.26
CA THR A 18 -6.58 -0.90 12.58
C THR A 18 -6.45 -1.84 11.39
N ARG A 19 -7.58 -2.20 10.75
CA ARG A 19 -7.58 -3.07 9.57
C ARG A 19 -6.83 -2.47 8.38
N ILE A 20 -7.01 -1.17 8.09
CA ILE A 20 -6.28 -0.48 7.02
C ILE A 20 -4.77 -0.49 7.30
N ILE A 21 -4.36 -0.27 8.55
CA ILE A 21 -2.94 -0.35 8.95
C ILE A 21 -2.38 -1.75 8.70
N TYR A 22 -3.07 -2.80 9.15
CA TYR A 22 -2.64 -4.19 8.93
C TYR A 22 -2.57 -4.54 7.45
N ILE A 23 -3.50 -4.05 6.61
CA ILE A 23 -3.47 -4.29 5.17
C ILE A 23 -2.26 -3.62 4.54
N ASN A 24 -2.01 -2.33 4.83
CA ASN A 24 -0.84 -1.61 4.30
C ASN A 24 0.48 -2.29 4.72
N LEU A 25 0.58 -2.69 5.98
CA LEU A 25 1.75 -3.41 6.49
C LEU A 25 1.91 -4.79 5.82
N GLY A 26 0.81 -5.53 5.67
CA GLY A 26 0.80 -6.85 5.02
C GLY A 26 1.23 -6.77 3.56
N VAL A 27 0.67 -5.82 2.79
CA VAL A 27 1.05 -5.58 1.39
C VAL A 27 2.52 -5.23 1.29
N PHE A 28 3.04 -4.35 2.15
CA PHE A 28 4.46 -4.00 2.16
C PHE A 28 5.37 -5.20 2.44
N ILE A 29 5.02 -6.04 3.42
CA ILE A 29 5.78 -7.25 3.71
C ILE A 29 5.76 -8.21 2.52
N VAL A 30 4.59 -8.45 1.92
CA VAL A 30 4.46 -9.34 0.75
C VAL A 30 5.29 -8.83 -0.43
N VAL A 31 5.20 -7.53 -0.74
CA VAL A 31 5.99 -6.89 -1.78
C VAL A 31 7.49 -7.03 -1.50
N ARG A 32 7.92 -6.79 -0.25
CA ARG A 32 9.34 -6.85 0.12
C ARG A 32 9.89 -8.27 0.07
N LEU A 33 9.09 -9.26 0.49
CA LEU A 33 9.42 -10.67 0.32
C LEU A 33 9.53 -11.04 -1.16
N GLY A 34 8.61 -10.57 -2.00
CA GLY A 34 8.67 -10.75 -3.45
C GLY A 34 9.96 -10.19 -4.05
N TYR A 35 10.38 -8.98 -3.63
CA TYR A 35 11.67 -8.41 -4.03
C TYR A 35 12.85 -9.26 -3.59
N THR A 36 12.88 -9.71 -2.33
CA THR A 36 13.97 -10.55 -1.80
C THR A 36 14.07 -11.89 -2.53
N LEU A 37 12.93 -12.52 -2.84
CA LEU A 37 12.89 -13.74 -3.64
C LEU A 37 13.38 -13.49 -5.07
N TYR A 38 12.91 -12.42 -5.72
CA TYR A 38 13.37 -12.01 -7.05
C TYR A 38 14.90 -11.80 -7.08
N ALA A 39 15.43 -11.11 -6.08
CA ALA A 39 16.88 -10.88 -5.95
C ALA A 39 17.65 -12.20 -5.78
N LEU A 40 17.16 -13.12 -4.94
CA LEU A 40 17.77 -14.42 -4.71
C LEU A 40 17.87 -15.26 -6.00
N PHE A 41 16.78 -15.35 -6.77
CA PHE A 41 16.75 -16.13 -8.02
C PHE A 41 17.54 -15.47 -9.16
N SER A 42 17.75 -14.15 -9.12
CA SER A 42 18.56 -13.43 -10.11
C SER A 42 20.08 -13.55 -9.89
N GLY A 43 20.52 -14.28 -8.86
CA GLY A 43 21.93 -14.57 -8.62
C GLY A 43 22.73 -13.47 -7.91
N ASN A 44 22.11 -12.34 -7.50
CA ASN A 44 22.79 -11.35 -6.66
C ASN A 44 22.23 -11.36 -5.23
N LEU A 45 22.99 -11.94 -4.31
CA LEU A 45 22.60 -12.19 -2.92
C LEU A 45 22.33 -10.92 -2.08
N LEU A 46 22.90 -9.78 -2.46
CA LEU A 46 22.78 -8.52 -1.71
C LEU A 46 21.73 -7.55 -2.29
N GLY A 47 21.13 -7.89 -3.43
CA GLY A 47 20.38 -6.91 -4.22
C GLY A 47 21.26 -5.76 -4.70
N GLY A 48 20.69 -4.84 -5.48
CA GLY A 48 21.41 -3.69 -6.00
C GLY A 48 20.52 -2.82 -6.87
N PRO A 49 21.00 -1.63 -7.31
CA PRO A 49 20.20 -0.72 -8.13
C PRO A 49 19.64 -1.37 -9.39
N ALA A 50 20.43 -2.23 -10.05
CA ALA A 50 20.02 -2.94 -11.26
C ALA A 50 18.89 -3.96 -11.02
N ILE A 51 18.94 -4.72 -9.92
CA ILE A 51 17.86 -5.65 -9.56
C ILE A 51 16.62 -4.88 -9.18
N ARG A 52 16.76 -3.81 -8.40
CA ARG A 52 15.63 -2.97 -8.01
C ARG A 52 14.93 -2.41 -9.24
N GLN A 53 15.69 -1.85 -10.19
CA GLN A 53 15.13 -1.37 -11.45
C GLN A 53 14.42 -2.48 -12.23
N SER A 54 15.01 -3.69 -12.28
CA SER A 54 14.40 -4.83 -12.95
C SER A 54 13.10 -5.27 -12.28
N PHE A 55 13.07 -5.35 -10.96
CA PHE A 55 11.87 -5.68 -10.19
C PHE A 55 10.80 -4.59 -10.33
N ASP A 56 11.20 -3.32 -10.33
CA ASP A 56 10.29 -2.20 -10.48
C ASP A 56 9.60 -2.25 -11.86
N HIS A 57 10.36 -2.52 -12.93
CA HIS A 57 9.81 -2.66 -14.28
C HIS A 57 8.92 -3.91 -14.45
N ASN A 58 9.36 -5.06 -13.94
CA ASN A 58 8.65 -6.32 -14.17
C ASN A 58 7.47 -6.57 -13.22
N VAL A 59 7.47 -5.96 -12.04
CA VAL A 59 6.49 -6.21 -10.98
C VAL A 59 5.79 -4.93 -10.54
N MET A 60 6.55 -3.90 -10.11
CA MET A 60 5.93 -2.69 -9.55
C MET A 60 5.12 -1.92 -10.59
N GLU A 61 5.54 -1.89 -11.85
CA GLU A 61 4.85 -1.20 -12.94
C GLU A 61 3.41 -1.70 -13.17
N TYR A 62 3.12 -2.94 -12.78
CA TYR A 62 1.77 -3.50 -12.86
C TYR A 62 0.92 -3.20 -11.62
N LEU A 63 1.53 -2.72 -10.53
CA LEU A 63 0.83 -2.43 -9.28
C LEU A 63 0.71 -0.91 -9.03
N MET A 64 1.66 -0.10 -9.51
CA MET A 64 1.64 1.35 -9.39
C MET A 64 0.70 2.00 -10.42
N LEU A 65 0.19 3.18 -10.08
CA LEU A 65 -0.70 3.93 -10.95
C LEU A 65 0.07 4.47 -12.17
N PRO A 66 -0.27 4.07 -13.41
CA PRO A 66 0.36 4.61 -14.60
C PRO A 66 -0.12 6.05 -14.85
N ALA A 67 0.80 6.92 -15.28
CA ALA A 67 0.46 8.29 -15.67
C ALA A 67 -0.32 8.35 -17.00
N ASN A 68 -0.06 7.41 -17.92
CA ASN A 68 -0.73 7.36 -19.22
C ASN A 68 -2.15 6.77 -19.06
N PRO A 69 -3.22 7.52 -19.43
CA PRO A 69 -4.60 7.04 -19.34
C PRO A 69 -4.86 5.78 -20.18
N THR A 70 -4.18 5.62 -21.31
CA THR A 70 -4.31 4.44 -22.17
C THR A 70 -3.81 3.19 -21.45
N THR A 71 -2.69 3.28 -20.74
CA THR A 71 -2.15 2.17 -19.93
C THR A 71 -3.08 1.85 -18.76
N LEU A 72 -3.71 2.87 -18.16
CA LEU A 72 -4.68 2.70 -17.08
C LEU A 72 -5.90 1.87 -17.51
N LEU A 73 -6.38 2.03 -18.75
CA LEU A 73 -7.48 1.23 -19.29
C LEU A 73 -7.16 -0.27 -19.31
N PHE A 74 -5.90 -0.64 -19.55
CA PHE A 74 -5.45 -2.04 -19.54
C PHE A 74 -5.06 -2.55 -18.14
N ARG A 75 -4.87 -1.66 -17.17
CA ARG A 75 -4.47 -1.99 -15.79
C ARG A 75 -5.40 -1.32 -14.76
N PRO A 76 -6.72 -1.52 -14.81
CA PRO A 76 -7.67 -0.76 -13.98
C PRO A 76 -7.50 -0.99 -12.46
N TRP A 77 -6.95 -2.13 -12.06
CA TRP A 77 -6.67 -2.44 -10.66
C TRP A 77 -5.64 -1.47 -10.04
N THR A 78 -4.83 -0.79 -10.84
CA THR A 78 -3.85 0.20 -10.36
C THR A 78 -4.48 1.42 -9.71
N LEU A 79 -5.79 1.64 -9.89
CA LEU A 79 -6.56 2.65 -9.13
C LEU A 79 -6.69 2.30 -7.65
N ILE A 80 -6.53 1.04 -7.27
CA ILE A 80 -6.64 0.56 -5.90
C ILE A 80 -5.30 0.08 -5.37
N THR A 81 -4.55 -0.71 -6.15
CA THR A 81 -3.30 -1.32 -5.67
C THR A 81 -2.28 -0.27 -5.27
N TYR A 82 -2.19 0.84 -6.00
CA TYR A 82 -1.23 1.92 -5.70
C TYR A 82 -1.45 2.54 -4.30
N MET A 83 -2.68 2.52 -3.78
CA MET A 83 -3.02 3.07 -2.47
C MET A 83 -2.31 2.37 -1.31
N PHE A 84 -1.86 1.12 -1.53
CA PHE A 84 -1.25 0.27 -0.52
C PHE A 84 0.25 0.03 -0.78
N LEU A 85 0.80 0.52 -1.90
CA LEU A 85 2.21 0.35 -2.24
C LEU A 85 3.08 1.38 -1.54
N HIS A 86 4.20 0.92 -1.01
CA HIS A 86 5.18 1.76 -0.34
C HIS A 86 6.59 1.34 -0.78
N PHE A 87 7.43 2.30 -1.16
CA PHE A 87 8.74 2.02 -1.79
C PHE A 87 9.85 1.69 -0.79
N ASP A 88 9.79 2.23 0.41
CA ASP A 88 10.80 2.06 1.44
C ASP A 88 10.19 2.06 2.84
N PHE A 89 11.02 1.66 3.80
CA PHE A 89 10.62 1.48 5.18
C PHE A 89 10.19 2.79 5.86
N LEU A 90 10.92 3.89 5.65
CA LEU A 90 10.57 5.17 6.26
C LEU A 90 9.26 5.71 5.68
N HIS A 91 9.04 5.51 4.37
CA HIS A 91 7.80 5.89 3.71
C HIS A 91 6.59 5.18 4.33
N ILE A 92 6.61 3.86 4.53
CA ILE A 92 5.50 3.17 5.20
C ILE A 92 5.39 3.53 6.68
N LEU A 93 6.51 3.68 7.38
CA LEU A 93 6.50 4.03 8.81
C LEU A 93 5.73 5.34 9.04
N PHE A 94 6.08 6.39 8.31
CA PHE A 94 5.40 7.68 8.46
C PHE A 94 3.96 7.65 7.94
N ASN A 95 3.66 6.94 6.86
CA ASN A 95 2.27 6.77 6.41
C ASN A 95 1.39 6.10 7.48
N LEU A 96 1.88 5.03 8.12
CA LEU A 96 1.13 4.34 9.17
C LEU A 96 0.99 5.18 10.45
N LEU A 97 2.02 5.96 10.82
CA LEU A 97 1.94 6.88 11.95
C LEU A 97 0.90 7.98 11.70
N TRP A 98 0.93 8.61 10.52
CA TRP A 98 -0.06 9.62 10.14
C TRP A 98 -1.46 9.03 10.08
N LEU A 99 -1.62 7.88 9.44
CA LEU A 99 -2.90 7.17 9.37
C LEU A 99 -3.41 6.85 10.77
N TYR A 100 -2.56 6.37 11.69
CA TYR A 100 -2.93 6.08 13.06
C TYR A 100 -3.39 7.34 13.80
N TRP A 101 -2.60 8.42 13.82
CA TRP A 101 -2.96 9.63 14.57
C TRP A 101 -4.17 10.33 13.98
N PHE A 102 -4.16 10.63 12.68
CA PHE A 102 -5.31 11.28 12.04
C PHE A 102 -6.53 10.39 12.01
N GLY A 103 -6.38 9.09 11.81
CA GLY A 103 -7.47 8.14 11.88
C GLY A 103 -8.09 8.08 13.28
N ARG A 104 -7.29 8.12 14.35
CA ARG A 104 -7.79 8.20 15.73
C ARG A 104 -8.55 9.50 15.96
N VAL A 105 -8.01 10.64 15.51
CA VAL A 105 -8.69 11.93 15.57
C VAL A 105 -10.01 11.89 14.82
N PHE A 106 -10.02 11.36 13.60
CA PHE A 106 -11.22 11.21 12.79
C PHE A 106 -12.27 10.35 13.50
N LEU A 107 -11.87 9.22 14.10
CA LEU A 107 -12.77 8.32 14.82
C LEU A 107 -13.33 8.89 16.14
N MET A 108 -12.76 9.97 16.67
CA MET A 108 -13.35 10.70 17.80
C MET A 108 -14.60 11.49 17.38
N TYR A 109 -14.72 11.85 16.10
CA TYR A 109 -15.83 12.66 15.58
C TYR A 109 -16.75 11.88 14.62
N TYR A 110 -16.24 10.83 13.98
CA TYR A 110 -16.93 10.08 12.93
C TYR A 110 -16.83 8.58 13.14
N ASP A 111 -17.72 7.83 12.48
CA ASP A 111 -17.72 6.37 12.54
C ASP A 111 -16.66 5.73 11.62
N GLN A 112 -16.49 4.42 11.82
CA GLN A 112 -15.51 3.62 11.09
C GLN A 112 -15.82 3.47 9.59
N LYS A 113 -17.09 3.51 9.18
CA LYS A 113 -17.48 3.40 7.77
C LYS A 113 -17.11 4.66 7.01
N LYS A 114 -17.29 5.82 7.64
CA LYS A 114 -16.87 7.12 7.09
C LYS A 114 -15.36 7.18 6.92
N LEU A 115 -14.58 6.65 7.87
CA LEU A 115 -13.12 6.58 7.74
C LEU A 115 -12.71 5.78 6.50
N LEU A 116 -13.30 4.60 6.31
CA LEU A 116 -13.02 3.77 5.13
C LEU A 116 -13.43 4.48 3.83
N THR A 117 -14.58 5.16 3.84
CA THR A 117 -15.07 5.91 2.68
C THR A 117 -14.11 7.04 2.31
N VAL A 118 -13.65 7.82 3.30
CA VAL A 118 -12.67 8.89 3.08
C VAL A 118 -11.34 8.34 2.58
N TYR A 119 -10.88 7.21 3.12
CA TYR A 119 -9.65 6.56 2.66
C TYR A 119 -9.76 6.14 1.19
N LEU A 120 -10.85 5.46 0.81
CA LEU A 120 -11.06 4.98 -0.56
C LEU A 120 -11.30 6.12 -1.55
N LEU A 121 -12.21 7.05 -1.25
CA LEU A 121 -12.50 8.19 -2.12
C LEU A 121 -11.32 9.15 -2.22
N GLY A 122 -10.59 9.36 -1.12
CA GLY A 122 -9.36 10.17 -1.11
C GLY A 122 -8.28 9.58 -2.02
N GLY A 123 -8.10 8.25 -1.99
CA GLY A 123 -7.27 7.54 -2.96
C GLY A 123 -7.76 7.77 -4.38
N LEU A 124 -9.00 7.40 -4.69
CA LEU A 124 -9.54 7.55 -6.05
C LEU A 124 -9.46 8.99 -6.59
N ALA A 125 -9.72 10.00 -5.75
CA ALA A 125 -9.55 11.40 -6.10
C ALA A 125 -8.08 11.76 -6.38
N GLY A 126 -7.15 11.28 -5.57
CA GLY A 126 -5.72 11.43 -5.81
C GLY A 126 -5.26 10.77 -7.12
N ALA A 127 -5.76 9.56 -7.41
CA ALA A 127 -5.48 8.87 -8.67
C ALA A 127 -6.00 9.65 -9.88
N PHE A 128 -7.23 10.14 -9.79
CA PHE A 128 -7.84 10.95 -10.84
C PHE A 128 -7.06 12.24 -11.09
N LEU A 129 -6.74 12.99 -10.04
CA LEU A 129 -5.96 14.23 -10.15
C LEU A 129 -4.55 13.99 -10.69
N PHE A 130 -3.89 12.90 -10.28
CA PHE A 130 -2.58 12.51 -10.79
C PHE A 130 -2.62 12.27 -12.30
N VAL A 131 -3.53 11.42 -12.77
CA VAL A 131 -3.67 11.12 -14.21
C VAL A 131 -4.00 12.39 -15.00
N LEU A 132 -4.89 13.24 -14.46
CA LEU A 132 -5.25 14.51 -15.09
C LEU A 132 -4.07 15.48 -15.18
N SER A 133 -3.18 15.52 -14.19
CA SER A 133 -2.02 16.42 -14.20
C SER A 133 -0.93 16.02 -15.19
N TYR A 134 -0.92 14.76 -15.62
CA TYR A 134 0.08 14.18 -16.54
C TYR A 134 -0.48 13.92 -17.95
N SER A 135 -1.74 14.32 -18.22
CA SER A 135 -2.37 14.28 -19.55
C SER A 135 -2.26 15.61 -20.28
#